data_AF-V7D0M6-F1
#
_entry.id   AF-V7D0M6-F1
#
_cell.length_a   1.000
_cell.length_b   1.000
_cell.length_c   1.000
_cell.angle_alpha   90.00
_cell.angle_beta   90.00
_cell.angle_gamma   90.00
#
_symmetry.space_group_name_H-M   'P 1'
#
loop_
_entity.id
_entity.type
_entity.pdbx_description
1 polymer ?
#
loop_
_entity_poly.entity_id
_entity_poly.type
_entity_poly.pdbx_seq_one_letter_code
_entity_poly.pdbx_strand_id
1 'polypeptide(L)'
;MGSEQNLLFAVVFLSSLLLSTHAITDAPSPSPSSSQIFSTETNILTIKSNTVNTLFKPSSEILDFCKDTENPTLCSETIAPFMQDMFDPIKALEIEMEATLNQSMKVSNIISEALTNPNTDRRARGALDICKSQYKSIAQTVKDAVELLNQQNVVDAYYKFSSVISDQSTCEDAFVESRGVTIPFADDSLGVFQLGGNCLAIMDSMVNNRNRYFLV
;
A
#
# COMPACT_ATOMS: atom_id res chain seq x y z
N MET A 1 -24.92 46.38 -27.98
CA MET A 1 -23.46 46.62 -27.81
C MET A 1 -23.08 46.01 -26.47
N GLY A 2 -22.38 44.90 -26.27
CA GLY A 2 -21.77 43.79 -27.03
C GLY A 2 -21.33 42.82 -25.90
N SER A 3 -21.53 41.52 -25.87
CA SER A 3 -21.18 40.44 -26.82
C SER A 3 -19.73 40.43 -27.29
N GLU A 4 -18.74 40.63 -26.40
CA GLU A 4 -17.31 40.39 -26.71
C GLU A 4 -16.45 40.07 -25.46
N GLN A 5 -16.78 39.04 -24.66
CA GLN A 5 -15.82 38.53 -23.65
C GLN A 5 -15.68 36.99 -23.59
N ASN A 6 -16.50 36.22 -24.31
CA ASN A 6 -16.45 34.75 -24.27
C ASN A 6 -15.62 34.11 -25.40
N LEU A 7 -14.84 34.88 -26.16
CA LEU A 7 -14.05 34.36 -27.29
C LEU A 7 -12.56 34.14 -26.96
N LEU A 8 -12.07 34.64 -25.81
CA LEU A 8 -10.63 34.57 -25.46
C LEU A 8 -10.24 33.32 -24.67
N PHE A 9 -11.17 32.62 -24.03
CA PHE A 9 -10.86 31.40 -23.26
C PHE A 9 -10.89 30.11 -24.10
N ALA A 10 -11.41 30.15 -25.33
CA ALA A 10 -11.49 28.97 -26.20
C ALA A 10 -10.22 28.70 -27.02
N VAL A 11 -9.19 29.56 -26.96
CA VAL A 11 -7.99 29.46 -27.81
C VAL A 11 -6.80 28.77 -27.12
N VAL A 12 -6.90 28.43 -25.83
CA VAL A 12 -5.77 27.83 -25.09
C VAL A 12 -5.75 26.29 -25.14
N PHE A 13 -6.78 25.63 -25.68
CA PHE A 13 -6.90 24.16 -25.68
C PHE A 13 -6.54 23.44 -27.00
N LEU A 14 -5.92 24.12 -27.98
CA LEU A 14 -5.74 23.55 -29.33
C LEU A 14 -4.30 23.50 -29.84
N SER A 15 -3.29 23.38 -28.97
CA SER A 15 -1.88 23.35 -29.42
C SER A 15 -0.99 22.36 -28.67
N SER A 16 -1.40 21.08 -28.62
CA SER A 16 -0.49 20.00 -28.20
C SER A 16 -0.70 18.69 -28.97
N LEU A 17 -1.13 18.79 -30.22
CA LEU A 17 -1.08 17.69 -31.18
C LEU A 17 -0.14 18.10 -32.28
N LEU A 18 1.09 17.57 -32.24
CA LEU A 18 1.91 17.08 -33.37
C LEU A 18 3.38 16.95 -32.92
N LEU A 19 4.02 15.88 -33.42
CA LEU A 19 5.42 15.45 -33.26
C LEU A 19 5.60 14.52 -32.04
N SER A 20 5.70 13.20 -32.20
CA SER A 20 6.90 12.62 -32.82
C SER A 20 6.67 11.20 -33.39
N THR A 21 7.33 11.00 -34.52
CA THR A 21 7.43 9.81 -35.36
C THR A 21 8.19 8.66 -34.72
N HIS A 22 7.91 7.45 -35.23
CA HIS A 22 8.43 6.17 -34.75
C HIS A 22 9.92 6.03 -35.08
N ALA A 23 10.72 5.66 -34.07
CA ALA A 23 12.05 5.11 -34.28
C ALA A 23 12.02 3.64 -33.83
N ILE A 24 11.91 2.76 -34.83
CA ILE A 24 12.14 1.32 -34.69
C ILE A 24 13.66 1.16 -34.69
N THR A 25 14.23 0.79 -33.55
CA THR A 25 15.60 0.26 -33.48
C THR A 25 15.52 -1.18 -33.00
N ASP A 26 15.76 -2.10 -33.94
CA ASP A 26 16.02 -3.51 -33.68
C ASP A 26 17.22 -3.65 -32.73
N ALA A 27 16.99 -4.28 -31.58
CA ALA A 27 18.05 -4.82 -30.75
C ALA A 27 17.96 -6.36 -30.73
N PRO A 28 19.07 -7.10 -30.78
CA PRO A 28 19.07 -8.54 -31.02
C PRO A 28 18.59 -9.33 -29.80
N SER A 29 17.80 -10.37 -30.05
CA SER A 29 17.47 -11.44 -29.09
C SER A 29 18.72 -12.11 -28.52
N PRO A 30 18.79 -12.36 -27.20
CA PRO A 30 19.56 -13.46 -26.65
C PRO A 30 18.71 -14.74 -26.61
N SER A 31 19.23 -15.80 -27.21
CA SER A 31 18.69 -17.16 -27.23
C SER A 31 18.51 -17.77 -25.83
N PRO A 32 17.63 -18.79 -25.68
CA PRO A 32 17.40 -19.45 -24.40
C PRO A 32 18.51 -20.47 -24.13
N SER A 33 19.22 -20.32 -23.02
CA SER A 33 20.08 -21.38 -22.49
C SER A 33 19.30 -22.29 -21.57
N SER A 34 19.02 -23.50 -22.07
CA SER A 34 18.57 -24.66 -21.32
C SER A 34 19.77 -25.36 -20.67
N SER A 35 19.71 -25.65 -19.38
CA SER A 35 20.61 -26.57 -18.65
C SER A 35 19.91 -26.97 -17.35
N GLN A 36 19.06 -27.99 -17.41
CA GLN A 36 19.30 -29.33 -16.86
C GLN A 36 19.41 -29.44 -15.33
N ILE A 37 18.44 -30.21 -14.83
CA ILE A 37 18.27 -30.86 -13.54
C ILE A 37 19.58 -31.52 -13.07
N PHE A 38 19.99 -31.23 -11.83
CA PHE A 38 20.86 -32.12 -11.07
C PHE A 38 20.25 -32.37 -9.70
N SER A 39 19.65 -33.55 -9.56
CA SER A 39 19.24 -34.15 -8.30
C SER A 39 20.47 -34.71 -7.59
N THR A 40 20.75 -34.23 -6.38
CA THR A 40 21.54 -34.98 -5.40
C THR A 40 20.94 -34.82 -4.03
N GLU A 41 20.28 -35.87 -3.57
CA GLU A 41 20.05 -36.14 -2.16
C GLU A 41 21.39 -36.34 -1.45
N THR A 42 21.61 -35.66 -0.33
CA THR A 42 22.29 -36.28 0.81
C THR A 42 21.80 -35.62 2.09
N ASN A 43 21.07 -36.41 2.88
CA ASN A 43 20.69 -36.11 4.25
C ASN A 43 21.94 -35.92 5.14
N ILE A 44 21.84 -35.11 6.21
CA ILE A 44 21.87 -35.56 7.62
C ILE A 44 22.31 -34.44 8.61
N LEU A 45 21.50 -34.30 9.67
CA LEU A 45 21.68 -33.75 11.04
C LEU A 45 21.79 -32.21 11.22
N THR A 46 20.76 -31.51 11.73
CA THR A 46 20.17 -31.47 13.09
C THR A 46 20.54 -30.16 13.78
N ILE A 47 19.61 -29.20 13.69
CA ILE A 47 19.38 -28.22 14.75
C ILE A 47 17.90 -28.32 15.10
N LYS A 48 17.62 -28.76 16.33
CA LYS A 48 16.30 -28.65 16.95
C LYS A 48 16.00 -27.16 17.11
N SER A 49 15.03 -26.66 16.38
CA SER A 49 14.28 -25.47 16.77
C SER A 49 12.80 -25.80 16.67
N ASN A 50 12.16 -26.02 17.82
CA ASN A 50 10.71 -26.09 17.91
C ASN A 50 10.19 -24.65 17.78
N THR A 51 9.99 -24.23 16.54
CA THR A 51 9.10 -23.12 16.21
C THR A 51 8.26 -23.65 15.07
N VAL A 52 6.98 -23.90 15.35
CA VAL A 52 6.02 -24.33 14.34
C VAL A 52 5.82 -23.15 13.41
N ASN A 53 6.66 -23.03 12.39
CA ASN A 53 6.35 -22.27 11.19
C ASN A 53 5.33 -23.10 10.42
N THR A 54 4.11 -23.19 10.93
CA THR A 54 2.96 -23.50 10.08
C THR A 54 2.86 -22.33 9.11
N LEU A 55 3.44 -22.51 7.93
CA LEU A 55 3.21 -21.65 6.79
C LEU A 55 1.71 -21.74 6.50
N PHE A 56 0.94 -20.77 6.98
CA PHE A 56 -0.48 -20.64 6.67
C PHE A 56 -0.56 -20.31 5.18
N LYS A 57 -0.75 -21.34 4.35
CA LYS A 57 -0.94 -21.18 2.92
C LYS A 57 -2.30 -20.51 2.70
N PRO A 58 -2.38 -19.34 2.04
CA PRO A 58 -3.65 -18.71 1.74
C PRO A 58 -4.58 -19.65 0.96
N SER A 59 -5.87 -19.66 1.29
CA SER A 59 -6.89 -20.38 0.52
C SER A 59 -7.12 -19.72 -0.85
N SER A 60 -7.79 -20.43 -1.77
CA SER A 60 -8.19 -19.85 -3.06
C SER A 60 -9.02 -18.59 -2.92
N GLU A 61 -9.90 -18.55 -1.91
CA GLU A 61 -10.80 -17.45 -1.61
C GLU A 61 -10.02 -16.20 -1.19
N ILE A 62 -8.99 -16.36 -0.34
CA ILE A 62 -8.11 -15.26 0.07
C ILE A 62 -7.27 -14.77 -1.12
N LEU A 63 -6.75 -15.68 -1.94
CA LEU A 63 -5.99 -15.31 -3.14
C LEU A 63 -6.86 -14.52 -4.14
N ASP A 64 -8.10 -14.96 -4.36
CA ASP A 64 -9.05 -14.26 -5.23
C ASP A 64 -9.48 -12.91 -4.67
N PHE A 65 -9.60 -12.79 -3.35
CA PHE A 65 -9.91 -11.52 -2.67
C PHE A 65 -8.77 -10.50 -2.81
N CYS A 66 -7.51 -10.94 -2.74
CA CYS A 66 -6.33 -10.09 -2.78
C CYS A 66 -5.77 -9.82 -4.19
N LYS A 67 -6.23 -10.50 -5.25
CA LYS A 67 -5.54 -10.50 -6.55
C LYS A 67 -5.40 -9.13 -7.23
N ASP A 68 -6.36 -8.24 -7.01
CA ASP A 68 -6.46 -6.93 -7.65
C ASP A 68 -5.99 -5.80 -6.69
N THR A 69 -5.27 -6.15 -5.61
CA THR A 69 -4.80 -5.17 -4.61
C THR A 69 -3.40 -4.63 -4.92
N GLU A 70 -2.99 -3.59 -4.18
CA GLU A 70 -1.67 -2.94 -4.33
C GLU A 70 -0.49 -3.91 -4.18
N ASN A 71 -0.56 -4.78 -3.17
CA ASN A 71 0.38 -5.87 -2.94
C ASN A 71 -0.42 -7.16 -2.61
N PRO A 72 -0.78 -7.96 -3.62
CA PRO A 72 -1.60 -9.18 -3.44
C PRO A 72 -0.98 -10.21 -2.51
N THR A 73 0.35 -10.36 -2.57
CA THR A 73 1.09 -11.29 -1.70
C THR A 73 0.97 -10.85 -0.25
N LEU A 74 1.29 -9.58 0.05
CA LEU A 74 1.18 -9.04 1.41
C LEU A 74 -0.26 -9.12 1.96
N CYS A 75 -1.26 -8.81 1.13
CA CYS A 75 -2.68 -8.95 1.50
C CYS A 75 -2.98 -10.39 1.93
N SER A 76 -2.60 -11.36 1.09
CA SER A 76 -2.90 -12.77 1.37
C SER A 76 -2.17 -13.31 2.60
N GLU A 77 -0.92 -12.89 2.83
CA GLU A 77 -0.11 -13.28 3.98
C GLU A 77 -0.60 -12.63 5.28
N THR A 78 -1.16 -11.41 5.18
CA THR A 78 -1.74 -10.69 6.33
C THR A 78 -3.03 -11.35 6.81
N ILE A 79 -3.89 -11.79 5.87
CA ILE A 79 -5.22 -12.32 6.18
C ILE A 79 -5.17 -13.81 6.57
N ALA A 80 -4.37 -14.63 5.86
CA ALA A 80 -4.40 -16.09 5.98
C ALA A 80 -4.24 -16.65 7.41
N PRO A 81 -3.40 -16.09 8.30
CA PRO A 81 -3.27 -16.60 9.66
C PRO A 81 -4.56 -16.53 10.50
N PHE A 82 -5.48 -15.63 10.14
CA PHE A 82 -6.69 -15.32 10.88
C PHE A 82 -7.97 -15.87 10.23
N MET A 83 -7.84 -16.51 9.07
CA MET A 83 -8.95 -17.02 8.26
C MET A 83 -8.82 -18.53 8.04
N GLN A 84 -9.10 -19.31 9.09
CA GLN A 84 -9.04 -20.78 9.06
C GLN A 84 -10.40 -21.43 8.78
N ASP A 85 -11.49 -20.69 9.02
CA ASP A 85 -12.88 -21.14 8.82
C ASP A 85 -13.47 -20.55 7.53
N MET A 86 -14.79 -20.34 7.51
CA MET A 86 -15.51 -19.69 6.41
C MET A 86 -14.93 -18.29 6.14
N PHE A 87 -14.58 -18.03 4.88
CA PHE A 87 -14.06 -16.75 4.44
C PHE A 87 -15.12 -15.66 4.59
N ASP A 88 -14.85 -14.66 5.43
CA ASP A 88 -15.66 -13.45 5.61
C ASP A 88 -14.91 -12.24 5.02
N PRO A 89 -15.39 -11.64 3.93
CA PRO A 89 -14.70 -10.54 3.26
C PRO A 89 -14.67 -9.25 4.09
N ILE A 90 -15.65 -9.01 4.97
CA ILE A 90 -15.65 -7.85 5.87
C ILE A 90 -14.62 -8.04 6.96
N LYS A 91 -14.57 -9.24 7.56
CA LYS A 91 -13.55 -9.54 8.58
C LYS A 91 -12.15 -9.58 7.98
N ALA A 92 -11.99 -10.05 6.74
CA ALA A 92 -10.71 -10.00 6.01
C ALA A 92 -10.23 -8.56 5.79
N LEU A 93 -11.12 -7.66 5.38
CA LEU A 93 -10.82 -6.23 5.27
C LEU A 93 -10.48 -5.61 6.62
N GLU A 94 -11.21 -5.94 7.69
CA GLU A 94 -10.91 -5.44 9.04
C GLU A 94 -9.48 -5.83 9.47
N ILE A 95 -9.05 -7.07 9.22
CA ILE A 95 -7.70 -7.54 9.51
C ILE A 95 -6.64 -6.72 8.74
N GLU A 96 -6.84 -6.45 7.46
CA GLU A 96 -5.92 -5.65 6.64
C GLU A 96 -5.84 -4.19 7.15
N MET A 97 -6.97 -3.62 7.59
CA MET A 97 -7.02 -2.29 8.19
C MET A 97 -6.31 -2.24 9.54
N GLU A 98 -6.49 -3.25 10.39
CA GLU A 98 -5.76 -3.39 11.65
C GLU A 98 -4.25 -3.55 11.43
N ALA A 99 -3.84 -4.30 10.39
CA ALA A 99 -2.43 -4.38 9.99
C ALA A 99 -1.89 -3.02 9.57
N THR A 100 -2.65 -2.25 8.78
CA THR A 100 -2.31 -0.87 8.40
C THR A 100 -2.12 0.01 9.64
N LEU A 101 -3.02 -0.08 10.62
CA LEU A 101 -2.92 0.66 11.87
C LEU A 101 -1.66 0.28 12.65
N ASN A 102 -1.39 -1.02 12.81
CA ASN A 102 -0.24 -1.51 13.55
C ASN A 102 1.08 -1.05 12.91
N GLN A 103 1.18 -1.14 11.59
CA GLN A 103 2.35 -0.68 10.85
C GLN A 103 2.52 0.85 10.95
N SER A 104 1.42 1.61 10.92
CA SER A 104 1.44 3.07 11.13
C SER A 104 1.89 3.46 12.54
N MET A 105 1.49 2.68 13.56
CA MET A 105 1.94 2.87 14.94
C MET A 105 3.42 2.53 15.12
N LYS A 106 3.92 1.50 14.41
CA LYS A 106 5.35 1.19 14.35
C LYS A 106 6.15 2.38 13.81
N VAL A 107 5.74 2.95 12.68
CA VAL A 107 6.41 4.14 12.11
C VAL A 107 6.32 5.33 13.06
N SER A 108 5.15 5.56 13.69
CA SER A 108 4.98 6.63 14.69
C SER A 108 5.95 6.53 15.85
N ASN A 109 6.25 5.32 16.32
CA ASN A 109 7.22 5.08 17.37
C ASN A 109 8.64 5.41 16.90
N ILE A 110 9.04 4.95 15.71
CA ILE A 110 10.35 5.25 15.12
C ILE A 110 10.54 6.77 14.97
N ILE A 111 9.53 7.49 14.47
CA ILE A 111 9.56 8.95 14.34
C ILE A 111 9.75 9.61 15.71
N SER A 112 9.02 9.15 16.73
CA SER A 112 9.10 9.69 18.09
C SER A 112 10.48 9.48 18.72
N GLU A 113 11.07 8.31 18.54
CA GLU A 113 12.44 7.99 18.95
C GLU A 113 13.46 8.87 18.22
N ALA A 114 13.32 9.03 16.90
CA ALA A 114 14.19 9.90 16.12
C ALA A 114 14.11 11.37 16.56
N LEU A 115 12.93 11.88 16.89
CA LEU A 115 12.77 13.27 17.36
C LEU A 115 13.36 13.52 18.75
N THR A 116 13.37 12.50 19.62
CA THR A 116 13.94 12.60 20.97
C THR A 116 15.44 12.36 21.02
N ASN A 117 16.00 11.66 20.02
CA ASN A 117 17.43 11.42 19.92
C ASN A 117 18.20 12.71 19.57
N PRO A 118 19.16 13.16 20.42
CA PRO A 118 19.96 14.36 20.14
C PRO A 118 20.91 14.21 18.95
N ASN A 119 21.21 12.97 18.55
CA ASN A 119 22.10 12.67 17.42
C ASN A 119 21.39 12.66 16.06
N THR A 120 20.06 12.81 16.04
CA THR A 120 19.31 12.91 14.78
C THR A 120 19.73 14.14 13.99
N ASP A 121 20.00 13.95 12.70
CA ASP A 121 20.40 15.04 11.81
C ASP A 121 19.36 16.17 11.88
N ARG A 122 19.84 17.38 12.17
CA ARG A 122 19.00 18.58 12.27
C ARG A 122 18.18 18.83 11.00
N ARG A 123 18.70 18.46 9.83
CA ARG A 123 18.01 18.61 8.54
C ARG A 123 16.79 17.70 8.42
N ALA A 124 16.79 16.54 9.11
CA ALA A 124 15.67 15.61 9.11
C ALA A 124 14.55 16.00 10.08
N ARG A 125 14.81 16.87 11.06
CA ARG A 125 13.84 17.16 12.14
C ARG A 125 12.52 17.75 11.63
N GLY A 126 12.59 18.66 10.65
CA GLY A 126 11.39 19.25 10.04
C GLY A 126 10.53 18.20 9.33
N ALA A 127 11.16 17.32 8.54
CA ALA A 127 10.46 16.22 7.89
C ALA A 127 9.87 15.24 8.92
N LEU A 128 10.61 14.91 9.98
CA LEU A 128 10.12 14.06 11.07
C LEU A 128 8.90 14.65 11.80
N ASP A 129 8.86 15.96 12.03
CA ASP A 129 7.71 16.63 12.64
C ASP A 129 6.47 16.59 11.73
N ILE A 130 6.65 16.77 10.41
CA ILE A 130 5.57 16.59 9.42
C ILE A 130 5.08 15.15 9.45
N CYS A 131 5.98 14.18 9.31
CA CYS A 131 5.67 12.75 9.37
C CYS A 131 4.92 12.38 10.65
N LYS A 132 5.32 12.92 11.81
CA LYS A 132 4.61 12.69 13.07
C LYS A 132 3.13 13.12 13.01
N SER A 133 2.85 14.27 12.40
CA SER A 133 1.48 14.74 12.19
C SER A 133 0.72 13.82 11.24
N GLN A 134 1.34 13.46 10.12
CA GLN A 134 0.71 12.62 9.11
C GLN A 134 0.41 11.21 9.62
N TYR A 135 1.34 10.56 10.31
CA TYR A 135 1.11 9.24 10.88
C TYR A 135 0.09 9.23 12.02
N LYS A 136 -0.06 10.34 12.76
CA LYS A 136 -1.17 10.52 13.69
C LYS A 136 -2.51 10.59 12.94
N SER A 137 -2.57 11.33 11.83
CA SER A 137 -3.77 11.41 10.97
C SER A 137 -4.13 10.05 10.36
N ILE A 138 -3.13 9.30 9.86
CA ILE A 138 -3.33 7.93 9.36
C ILE A 138 -3.93 7.05 10.45
N ALA A 139 -3.33 7.02 11.64
CA ALA A 139 -3.81 6.17 12.74
C ALA A 139 -5.25 6.50 13.16
N GLN A 140 -5.64 7.79 13.18
CA GLN A 140 -7.01 8.19 13.46
C GLN A 140 -7.96 7.79 12.32
N THR A 141 -7.55 8.04 11.07
CA THR A 141 -8.32 7.71 9.87
C THR A 141 -8.64 6.23 9.79
N VAL A 142 -7.65 5.37 10.04
CA VAL A 142 -7.84 3.91 10.04
C VAL A 142 -8.84 3.50 11.12
N LYS A 143 -8.72 4.03 12.34
CA LYS A 143 -9.67 3.73 13.44
C LYS A 143 -11.10 4.12 13.09
N ASP A 144 -11.29 5.35 12.61
CA ASP A 144 -12.61 5.86 12.21
C ASP A 144 -13.20 5.00 11.08
N ALA A 145 -12.38 4.57 10.12
CA ALA A 145 -12.81 3.73 9.02
C ALA A 145 -13.17 2.31 9.47
N VAL A 146 -12.45 1.74 10.44
CA VAL A 146 -12.82 0.44 11.06
C VAL A 146 -14.16 0.56 11.80
N GLU A 147 -14.42 1.66 12.50
CA GLU A 147 -15.72 1.91 13.14
C GLU A 147 -16.87 1.94 12.11
N LEU A 148 -16.64 2.57 10.96
CA LEU A 148 -17.61 2.59 9.84
C LEU A 148 -17.79 1.21 9.21
N LEU A 149 -16.71 0.45 9.00
CA LEU A 149 -16.75 -0.92 8.49
C LEU A 149 -17.58 -1.82 9.41
N ASN A 150 -17.41 -1.69 10.73
CA ASN A 150 -18.15 -2.46 11.73
C ASN A 150 -19.65 -2.08 11.80
N GLN A 151 -20.03 -0.94 11.23
CA GLN A 151 -21.42 -0.54 10.99
C GLN A 151 -21.92 -0.97 9.60
N GLN A 152 -21.15 -1.78 8.87
CA GLN A 152 -21.39 -2.17 7.48
C GLN A 152 -21.42 -0.98 6.50
N ASN A 153 -20.85 0.16 6.90
CA ASN A 153 -20.80 1.37 6.08
C ASN A 153 -19.49 1.45 5.29
N VAL A 154 -19.33 0.52 4.35
CA VAL A 154 -18.11 0.38 3.53
C VAL A 154 -17.88 1.61 2.64
N VAL A 155 -18.94 2.29 2.21
CA VAL A 155 -18.84 3.49 1.36
C VAL A 155 -18.18 4.64 2.12
N ASP A 156 -18.65 4.94 3.34
CA ASP A 156 -18.04 6.01 4.12
C ASP A 156 -16.66 5.60 4.64
N ALA A 157 -16.46 4.31 4.96
CA ALA A 157 -15.14 3.78 5.29
C ALA A 157 -14.14 4.02 4.14
N TYR A 158 -14.53 3.75 2.89
CA TYR A 158 -13.71 3.99 1.70
C TYR A 158 -13.32 5.47 1.57
N TYR A 159 -14.30 6.38 1.61
CA TYR A 159 -14.02 7.82 1.49
C TYR A 159 -13.13 8.31 2.62
N LYS A 160 -13.39 7.87 3.86
CA LYS A 160 -12.57 8.22 5.01
C LYS A 160 -11.13 7.72 4.83
N PHE A 161 -10.97 6.45 4.47
CA PHE A 161 -9.67 5.79 4.37
C PHE A 161 -8.82 6.28 3.19
N SER A 162 -9.43 6.88 2.16
CA SER A 162 -8.72 7.38 0.97
C SER A 162 -7.59 8.38 1.27
N SER A 163 -7.61 9.04 2.44
CA SER A 163 -6.53 9.97 2.83
C SER A 163 -5.26 9.28 3.34
N VAL A 164 -5.29 7.98 3.68
CA VAL A 164 -4.14 7.25 4.24
C VAL A 164 -2.92 7.34 3.32
N ILE A 165 -3.13 7.17 2.01
CA ILE A 165 -2.04 7.21 1.01
C ILE A 165 -1.49 8.62 0.84
N SER A 166 -2.35 9.64 0.77
CA SER A 166 -1.89 11.02 0.66
C SER A 166 -1.15 11.48 1.92
N ASP A 167 -1.58 11.02 3.10
CA ASP A 167 -0.91 11.35 4.36
C ASP A 167 0.48 10.71 4.42
N GLN A 168 0.61 9.44 4.02
CA GLN A 168 1.90 8.75 3.93
C GLN A 168 2.81 9.42 2.90
N SER A 169 2.29 9.76 1.71
CA SER A 169 3.07 10.42 0.65
C SER A 169 3.55 11.80 1.08
N THR A 170 2.74 12.55 1.84
CA THR A 170 3.13 13.85 2.40
C THR A 170 4.35 13.72 3.35
N CYS A 171 4.46 12.62 4.09
CA CYS A 171 5.64 12.34 4.90
C CYS A 171 6.88 12.05 4.03
N GLU A 172 6.74 11.22 3.01
CA GLU A 172 7.83 10.91 2.06
C GLU A 172 8.34 12.18 1.38
N ASP A 173 7.41 13.01 0.87
CA ASP A 173 7.71 14.28 0.19
C ASP A 173 8.49 15.24 1.10
N ALA A 174 8.17 15.30 2.39
CA ALA A 174 8.89 16.13 3.35
C ALA A 174 10.39 15.76 3.45
N PHE A 175 10.72 14.47 3.28
CA PHE A 175 12.11 14.02 3.22
C PHE A 175 12.75 14.27 1.85
N VAL A 176 12.00 14.12 0.75
CA VAL A 176 12.47 14.49 -0.60
C VAL A 176 12.88 15.98 -0.65
N GLU A 177 12.10 16.85 0.01
CA GLU A 177 12.39 18.28 0.13
C GLU A 177 13.57 18.59 1.08
N SER A 178 13.89 17.67 1.99
CA SER A 178 14.96 17.80 2.97
C SER A 178 16.32 17.32 2.41
N ARG A 179 17.03 18.22 1.72
CA ARG A 179 18.29 17.87 1.02
C ARG A 179 19.35 17.22 1.92
N GLY A 180 19.82 16.06 1.49
CA GLY A 180 20.97 15.37 2.08
C GLY A 180 20.65 14.56 3.35
N VAL A 181 19.37 14.24 3.55
CA VAL A 181 18.90 13.23 4.50
C VAL A 181 18.02 12.22 3.77
N THR A 182 17.95 11.00 4.31
CA THR A 182 17.09 9.93 3.82
C THR A 182 16.08 9.56 4.90
N ILE A 183 15.00 8.89 4.50
CA ILE A 183 13.96 8.43 5.42
C ILE A 183 14.52 7.25 6.24
N PRO A 184 14.60 7.36 7.58
CA PRO A 184 15.17 6.30 8.41
C PRO A 184 14.24 5.08 8.57
N PHE A 185 13.01 5.16 8.06
CA PHE A 185 11.95 4.15 8.13
C PHE A 185 11.29 3.88 6.77
N ALA A 186 12.04 4.00 5.67
CA ALA A 186 11.49 3.89 4.31
C ALA A 186 10.72 2.57 4.07
N ASP A 187 11.29 1.44 4.49
CA ASP A 187 10.64 0.13 4.34
C ASP A 187 9.34 0.03 5.13
N ASP A 188 9.33 0.60 6.35
CA ASP A 188 8.14 0.59 7.19
C ASP A 188 7.04 1.51 6.64
N SER A 189 7.44 2.64 6.05
CA SER A 189 6.55 3.57 5.36
C SER A 189 5.93 2.95 4.10
N LEU A 190 6.74 2.24 3.31
CA LEU A 190 6.28 1.44 2.18
C LEU A 190 5.28 0.37 2.63
N GLY A 191 5.51 -0.27 3.78
CA GLY A 191 4.55 -1.21 4.36
C GLY A 191 3.18 -0.57 4.62
N VAL A 192 3.13 0.67 5.12
CA VAL A 192 1.86 1.40 5.30
C VAL A 192 1.21 1.73 3.96
N PHE A 193 1.99 2.16 2.96
CA PHE A 193 1.47 2.42 1.61
C PHE A 193 0.83 1.17 1.00
N GLN A 194 1.50 0.02 1.09
CA GLN A 194 1.03 -1.24 0.51
C GLN A 194 -0.21 -1.78 1.23
N LEU A 195 -0.21 -1.82 2.57
CA LEU A 195 -1.37 -2.25 3.36
C LEU A 195 -2.57 -1.30 3.16
N GLY A 196 -2.31 0.01 3.15
CA GLY A 196 -3.34 1.01 2.88
C GLY A 196 -3.91 0.91 1.46
N GLY A 197 -3.05 0.68 0.46
CA GLY A 197 -3.46 0.47 -0.92
C GLY A 197 -4.29 -0.80 -1.09
N ASN A 198 -3.94 -1.86 -0.36
CA ASN A 198 -4.74 -3.09 -0.31
C ASN A 198 -6.16 -2.83 0.20
N CYS A 199 -6.28 -2.15 1.34
CA CYS A 199 -7.58 -1.78 1.91
C CYS A 199 -8.44 -0.97 0.93
N LEU A 200 -7.85 0.00 0.23
CA LEU A 200 -8.55 0.82 -0.75
C LEU A 200 -9.03 0.01 -1.95
N ALA A 201 -8.19 -0.85 -2.52
CA ALA A 201 -8.57 -1.71 -3.63
C ALA A 201 -9.70 -2.67 -3.27
N ILE A 202 -9.65 -3.26 -2.07
CA ILE A 202 -10.71 -4.13 -1.54
C ILE A 202 -12.03 -3.34 -1.40
N MET A 203 -12.00 -2.20 -0.72
CA MET A 203 -13.19 -1.37 -0.51
C MET A 203 -13.75 -0.84 -1.84
N ASP A 204 -12.90 -0.42 -2.77
CA ASP A 204 -13.31 -0.01 -4.11
C ASP A 204 -14.06 -1.15 -4.82
N SER A 205 -13.52 -2.37 -4.77
CA SER A 205 -14.22 -3.53 -5.33
C SER A 205 -15.54 -3.82 -4.62
N MET A 206 -15.65 -3.64 -3.31
CA MET A 206 -16.93 -3.82 -2.58
C MET A 206 -17.96 -2.75 -2.98
N VAL A 207 -17.53 -1.50 -3.12
CA VAL A 207 -18.39 -0.34 -3.42
C VAL A 207 -18.84 -0.36 -4.88
N ASN A 208 -17.91 -0.63 -5.81
CA ASN A 208 -18.12 -0.51 -7.25
C ASN A 208 -18.45 -1.83 -7.95
N ASN A 209 -18.05 -2.97 -7.38
CA ASN A 209 -18.33 -4.32 -7.92
C ASN A 209 -19.25 -5.13 -6.98
N ARG A 210 -20.37 -4.53 -6.53
CA ARG A 210 -21.34 -5.10 -5.55
C ARG A 210 -21.79 -6.56 -5.77
N ASN A 211 -21.52 -7.17 -6.92
CA ASN A 211 -21.89 -8.54 -7.25
C ASN A 211 -20.82 -9.60 -6.93
N ARG A 212 -19.57 -9.24 -6.53
CA ARG A 212 -18.49 -10.23 -6.33
C ARG A 212 -18.45 -10.88 -4.94
N TYR A 213 -18.89 -10.19 -3.89
CA TYR A 213 -18.65 -10.64 -2.50
C TYR A 213 -19.92 -10.73 -1.62
N PHE A 214 -21.10 -10.33 -2.13
CA PHE A 214 -22.37 -10.33 -1.38
C PHE A 214 -23.34 -11.45 -1.82
N LEU A 215 -22.85 -12.45 -2.55
CA LEU A 215 -23.66 -13.60 -3.00
C LEU A 215 -23.23 -14.88 -2.27
N VAL A 216 -23.61 -15.00 -1.00
CA VAL A 216 -23.76 -16.28 -0.29
C VAL A 216 -25.08 -16.26 0.46
#